data_AF-A0A6C1PFV8-F1
#
_entry.id   AF-A0A6C1PFV8-F1
#
_cell.length_a   1.000
_cell.length_b   1.000
_cell.length_c   1.000
_cell.angle_alpha   90.00
_cell.angle_beta   90.00
_cell.angle_gamma   90.00
#
_symmetry.space_group_name_H-M   'P 1'
#
loop_
_entity.id
_entity.type
_entity.pdbx_description
1 polymer ?
#
loop_
_entity_poly.entity_id
_entity_poly.type
_entity_poly.pdbx_seq_one_letter_code
_entity_poly.pdbx_strand_id
1 'polypeptide(L)' 'MPHVAARKWARLLAKVYRVDPLVCPRCGGEVKTIAVIQDPVEIRDILAYLVKTGRASPGYDSALLN' A
#
# COMPACT_ATOMS: atom_id res chain seq x y z
N MET A 1 13.22 0.29 18.86
CA MET A 1 13.09 1.70 18.43
C MET A 1 12.30 1.75 17.13
N PRO A 2 11.11 2.38 17.05
CA PRO A 2 10.41 2.49 15.77
C PRO A 2 11.18 3.46 14.84
N HIS A 3 11.37 3.05 13.59
CA HIS A 3 12.16 3.76 12.60
C HIS A 3 11.60 5.17 12.35
N VAL A 4 12.34 6.21 12.75
CA VAL A 4 11.97 7.63 12.57
C VAL A 4 11.71 7.97 11.10
N ALA A 5 12.40 7.31 10.16
CA ALA A 5 12.19 7.44 8.73
C ALA A 5 10.76 7.03 8.29
N ALA A 6 10.21 5.95 8.86
CA ALA A 6 8.88 5.46 8.50
C ALA A 6 7.78 6.48 8.86
N ARG A 7 7.92 7.20 10.00
CA ARG A 7 6.96 8.25 10.40
C ARG A 7 7.02 9.50 9.52
N LYS A 8 8.21 9.93 9.09
CA LYS A 8 8.35 11.07 8.17
C LYS A 8 7.74 10.75 6.80
N TRP A 9 8.00 9.55 6.29
CA TRP A 9 7.45 9.07 5.02
C TRP A 9 5.92 8.96 5.06
N ALA A 10 5.35 8.37 6.13
CA ALA A 10 3.90 8.29 6.31
C ALA A 10 3.21 9.66 6.28
N ARG A 11 3.80 10.68 6.92
CA ARG A 11 3.26 12.05 6.92
C ARG A 11 3.25 12.68 5.51
N LEU A 12 4.25 12.38 4.68
CA LEU A 12 4.29 12.86 3.29
C LEU A 12 3.22 12.17 2.43
N LEU A 13 3.04 10.86 2.58
CA LEU A 13 1.96 10.13 1.91
C LEU A 13 0.59 10.66 2.32
N ALA A 14 0.36 10.94 3.60
CA ALA A 14 -0.90 11.51 4.07
C ALA A 14 -1.21 12.86 3.41
N LYS A 15 -0.19 13.67 3.11
CA LYS A 15 -0.36 14.93 2.39
C LYS A 15 -0.74 14.74 0.92
N VAL A 16 -0.12 13.78 0.24
CA VAL A 16 -0.35 13.52 -1.19
C VAL A 16 -1.68 12.79 -1.41
N TYR A 17 -1.91 11.73 -0.64
CA TYR A 17 -3.05 10.84 -0.80
C TYR A 17 -4.27 11.22 0.04
N ARG A 18 -4.16 12.25 0.90
CA ARG A 18 -5.23 12.70 1.82
C ARG A 18 -5.78 11.59 2.73
N VAL A 19 -5.02 10.52 2.95
CA VAL A 19 -5.35 9.37 3.80
C VAL A 19 -4.17 9.10 4.72
N ASP A 20 -4.39 8.92 6.02
CA ASP A 20 -3.32 8.53 6.96
C ASP A 20 -2.99 7.03 6.78
N PRO A 21 -1.81 6.67 6.25
CA PRO A 21 -1.46 5.27 5.99
C PRO A 21 -1.17 4.47 7.27
N LEU A 22 -1.14 5.12 8.44
CA LEU A 22 -0.98 4.47 9.75
C LEU A 22 -2.31 4.21 10.47
N VAL A 23 -3.44 4.56 9.84
CA VAL A 23 -4.78 4.32 10.37
C VAL A 23 -5.59 3.48 9.39
N CYS A 24 -6.24 2.42 9.89
CA CYS A 24 -7.13 1.60 9.07
C CYS A 24 -8.38 2.42 8.68
N PRO A 25 -8.67 2.63 7.37
CA PRO A 25 -9.83 3.41 6.95
C PRO A 25 -11.17 2.70 7.23
N ARG A 26 -11.16 1.41 7.57
CA ARG A 26 -12.38 0.64 7.88
C ARG A 26 -12.77 0.67 9.35
N CYS A 27 -11.79 0.66 10.27
CA CYS A 27 -12.06 0.52 11.71
C CYS A 27 -11.35 1.54 12.61
N GLY A 28 -10.50 2.41 12.07
CA GLY A 28 -9.78 3.43 12.83
C GLY A 28 -8.62 2.91 13.69
N GLY A 29 -8.35 1.60 13.69
CA GLY A 29 -7.22 1.02 14.41
C GLY A 29 -5.86 1.41 13.82
N GLU A 30 -4.83 1.39 14.65
CA GLU A 30 -3.45 1.62 14.21
C GLU A 30 -2.95 0.48 13.32
N VAL A 31 -2.26 0.82 12.24
CA VAL A 31 -1.57 -0.13 11.35
C VAL A 31 -0.11 0.23 11.20
N LYS A 32 0.74 -0.78 10.98
CA LYS A 32 2.19 -0.61 10.86
C LYS A 32 2.65 -0.92 9.44
N THR A 33 3.50 -0.07 8.89
CA THR A 33 4.25 -0.37 7.66
C THR A 33 5.24 -1.51 7.91
N ILE A 34 5.07 -2.62 7.20
CA ILE A 34 5.94 -3.81 7.32
C ILE A 34 6.99 -3.91 6.20
N ALA A 35 6.71 -3.31 5.04
CA ALA A 35 7.61 -3.29 3.89
C ALA A 35 7.32 -2.08 3.01
N VAL A 36 8.33 -1.62 2.27
CA VAL A 36 8.20 -0.65 1.17
C VAL A 36 8.82 -1.32 -0.06
N ILE A 37 7.97 -1.63 -1.05
CA ILE A 37 8.37 -2.35 -2.26
C ILE A 37 8.49 -1.32 -3.38
N GLN A 38 9.65 -1.28 -4.05
CA GLN A 38 9.95 -0.31 -5.10
C GLN A 38 10.36 -0.98 -6.42
N ASP A 39 10.67 -2.28 -6.41
CA ASP A 39 11.00 -3.00 -7.63
C ASP A 39 9.73 -3.15 -8.50
N PRO A 40 9.72 -2.62 -9.74
CA PRO A 40 8.56 -2.73 -10.63
C PRO A 40 8.15 -4.18 -10.92
N VAL A 41 9.11 -5.11 -10.97
CA VAL A 41 8.85 -6.53 -11.24
C VAL A 41 8.12 -7.16 -10.06
N GLU A 42 8.61 -6.98 -8.83
CA GLU A 42 7.93 -7.47 -7.62
C GLU A 42 6.52 -6.89 -7.49
N ILE A 43 6.36 -5.58 -7.77
CA ILE A 43 5.06 -4.91 -7.71
C ILE A 43 4.07 -5.59 -8.66
N ARG A 44 4.46 -5.85 -9.92
CA ARG A 44 3.58 -6.53 -10.88
C ARG A 44 3.24 -7.94 -10.43
N ASP A 45 4.21 -8.71 -9.94
CA ASP A 45 4.00 -10.10 -9.54
C ASP A 45 3.01 -10.21 -8.38
N ILE A 46 3.11 -9.32 -7.40
CA ILE A 46 2.16 -9.20 -6.29
C ILE A 46 0.76 -8.86 -6.81
N LEU A 47 0.65 -7.86 -7.69
CA LEU A 47 -0.63 -7.44 -8.25
C LEU A 47 -1.27 -8.56 -9.08
N ALA A 48 -0.51 -9.27 -9.91
CA ALA A 48 -0.99 -10.41 -10.69
C ALA A 48 -1.51 -11.54 -9.79
N TYR A 49 -0.81 -11.84 -8.70
CA TYR A 49 -1.26 -12.81 -7.71
C TYR A 49 -2.59 -12.41 -7.03
N LEU A 50 -2.75 -11.13 -6.67
CA LEU A 50 -3.99 -10.63 -6.05
C LEU A 50 -5.18 -10.73 -7.02
N VAL A 51 -5.00 -10.47 -8.31
CA VAL A 51 -6.03 -10.69 -9.34
C VAL A 51 -6.39 -12.17 -9.42
N LYS A 52 -5.38 -13.06 -9.55
CA LYS A 52 -5.59 -14.51 -9.65
C LYS A 52 -6.36 -15.10 -8.47
N THR A 53 -6.21 -14.51 -7.28
CA THR A 53 -6.85 -14.99 -6.05
C THR A 53 -8.17 -14.26 -5.70
N GLY A 54 -8.64 -13.36 -6.56
CA GLY A 54 -9.88 -12.59 -6.34
C GLY A 54 -9.78 -11.57 -5.20
N ARG A 55 -8.56 -11.12 -4.88
CA ARG A 55 -8.25 -10.15 -3.79
C ARG A 55 -7.83 -8.77 -4.31
N ALA A 56 -8.00 -8.51 -5.61
CA ALA A 56 -7.71 -7.21 -6.19
C ALA A 56 -8.54 -6.11 -5.50
N SER A 57 -7.96 -4.91 -5.37
CA SER A 57 -8.67 -3.76 -4.83
C SER A 57 -9.86 -3.40 -5.71
N PRO A 58 -11.01 -2.96 -5.14
CA PRO A 58 -12.09 -2.37 -5.92
C PRO A 58 -11.56 -1.24 -6.81
N GLY A 59 -11.92 -1.26 -8.09
CA GLY A 59 -11.46 -0.28 -9.09
C GLY A 59 -10.08 -0.54 -9.68
N TYR A 60 -9.42 -1.65 -9.33
CA TYR A 60 -8.18 -2.07 -9.99
C TYR A 60 -8.47 -2.58 -11.40
N ASP A 61 -7.92 -1.92 -12.43
CA ASP A 61 -7.95 -2.40 -13.80
C ASP A 61 -6.80 -3.39 -14.06
N SER A 62 -7.13 -4.66 -14.27
CA SER A 62 -6.14 -5.71 -14.54
C SER A 62 -5.47 -5.56 -15.91
N ALA A 63 -5.99 -4.74 -16.81
CA ALA A 63 -5.35 -4.43 -18.09
C ALA A 63 -4.02 -3.67 -17.93
N LEU A 64 -3.78 -3.06 -16.76
CA LEU A 64 -2.55 -2.32 -16.43
C LEU A 64 -1.34 -3.21 -16.09
N LEU A 65 -1.49 -4.54 -16.12
CA LEU A 65 -0.41 -5.49 -15.87
C LEU A 65 0.42 -5.84 -17.13
N ASN A 66 0.01 -5.37 -18.30
CA ASN A 66 0.64 -5.67 -19.59
C ASN A 66 1.76 -4.68 -19.96
#